data_AF-A0A261AUR5-F1
#
_entry.id   AF-A0A261AUR5-F1
#
_cell.length_a   1.000
_cell.length_b   1.000
_cell.length_c   1.000
_cell.angle_alpha   90.00
_cell.angle_beta   90.00
_cell.angle_gamma   90.00
#
_symmetry.space_group_name_H-M   'P 1'
#
loop_
_entity.id
_entity.type
_entity.pdbx_description
1 polymer ?
#
loop_
_entity_poly.entity_id
_entity_poly.type
_entity_poly.pdbx_seq_one_letter_code
_entity_poly.pdbx_strand_id
1 'polypeptide(L)'
;MSSRMMKRSLAKSVEFMTQQFQAVHFPFYSQVALRSQVNALPLWFGKQVEAGSMQGGRKIEVDWSQEEYCKHYLDDKPNMFNDFMEAGYT
;
A
#
# COMPACT_ATOMS: atom_id res chain seq x y z
N MET A 1 10.74 1.88 -2.04
CA MET A 1 11.14 1.73 -3.47
C MET A 1 10.12 2.47 -4.34
N SER A 2 10.56 3.23 -5.35
CA SER A 2 9.66 3.89 -6.31
C SER A 2 9.48 3.01 -7.56
N SER A 3 8.28 2.99 -8.17
CA SER A 3 8.02 2.25 -9.42
C SER A 3 8.95 2.65 -10.57
N ARG A 4 9.50 3.86 -10.55
CA ARG A 4 10.53 4.30 -11.50
C ARG A 4 11.84 3.53 -11.36
N MET A 5 12.24 3.18 -10.13
CA MET A 5 13.43 2.38 -9.89
C MET A 5 13.23 0.96 -10.42
N MET A 6 12.03 0.39 -10.24
CA MET A 6 11.67 -0.90 -10.82
C MET A 6 11.78 -0.88 -12.35
N LYS A 7 11.21 0.13 -13.04
CA LYS A 7 11.32 0.24 -14.51
C LYS A 7 12.76 0.31 -15.00
N ARG A 8 13.67 0.96 -14.25
CA ARG A 8 15.10 1.00 -14.58
C ARG A 8 15.81 -0.32 -14.33
N SER A 9 15.55 -0.97 -13.20
CA SER A 9 16.26 -2.18 -12.79
C SER A 9 15.71 -3.47 -13.43
N LEU A 10 14.43 -3.50 -13.79
CA LEU A 10 13.70 -4.68 -14.28
C LEU A 10 12.94 -4.37 -15.58
N ALA A 11 13.55 -3.60 -16.48
CA ALA A 11 12.90 -3.10 -17.70
C ALA A 11 12.23 -4.21 -18.54
N LYS A 12 12.94 -5.33 -18.76
CA LYS A 12 12.44 -6.47 -19.54
C LYS A 12 11.21 -7.13 -18.89
N SER A 13 11.21 -7.26 -17.56
CA SER A 13 10.07 -7.82 -16.83
C SER A 13 8.85 -6.91 -16.93
N VAL A 14 9.05 -5.60 -16.78
CA VAL A 14 7.96 -4.61 -16.94
C VAL A 14 7.40 -4.66 -18.35
N GLU A 15 8.26 -4.67 -19.38
CA GLU A 15 7.85 -4.76 -20.78
C GLU A 15 7.03 -6.03 -21.05
N PHE A 16 7.55 -7.19 -20.65
CA PHE A 16 6.87 -8.47 -20.79
C PHE A 16 5.49 -8.48 -20.12
N MET A 17 5.39 -8.02 -18.87
CA MET A 17 4.12 -7.94 -18.15
C MET A 17 3.12 -7.02 -18.85
N THR A 18 3.58 -5.85 -19.32
CA THR A 18 2.71 -4.88 -20.00
C THR A 18 2.23 -5.37 -21.37
N GLN A 19 3.08 -6.05 -22.15
CA GLN A 19 2.76 -6.50 -23.51
C GLN A 19 1.97 -7.81 -23.53
N GLN A 20 2.36 -8.78 -22.69
CA GLN A 20 1.79 -10.13 -22.74
C GLN A 20 0.60 -10.32 -21.81
N PHE A 21 0.59 -9.64 -20.66
CA PHE A 21 -0.45 -9.79 -19.64
C PHE A 21 -1.34 -8.54 -19.52
N GLN A 22 -1.16 -7.55 -20.41
CA GLN A 22 -1.86 -6.27 -20.36
C GLN A 22 -1.75 -5.57 -19.00
N ALA A 23 -0.62 -5.74 -18.31
CA ALA A 23 -0.42 -5.17 -16.97
C ALA A 23 -0.44 -3.64 -17.02
N VAL A 24 -1.08 -3.02 -16.02
CA VAL A 24 -1.11 -1.56 -15.85
C VAL A 24 0.07 -1.12 -14.98
N HIS A 25 0.89 -0.20 -15.51
CA HIS A 25 2.02 0.36 -14.78
C HIS A 25 1.66 1.70 -14.14
N PHE A 26 1.82 1.80 -12.81
CA PHE A 26 1.63 3.05 -12.06
C PHE A 26 2.99 3.77 -11.84
N PRO A 27 3.32 4.81 -12.63
CA PRO A 27 4.62 5.48 -12.55
C PRO A 27 4.80 6.35 -11.28
N PHE A 28 3.73 6.55 -10.52
CA PHE A 28 3.69 7.36 -9.30
C PHE A 28 3.02 6.58 -8.17
N TYR A 29 3.65 5.48 -7.75
CA TYR A 29 3.23 4.71 -6.59
C TYR A 29 4.20 4.94 -5.43
N SER A 30 3.64 5.34 -4.29
CA SER A 30 4.39 5.69 -3.09
C SER A 30 4.14 4.67 -1.98
N GLN A 31 5.21 4.26 -1.33
CA GLN A 31 5.13 3.57 -0.04
C GLN A 31 4.80 4.59 1.06
N VAL A 32 4.14 4.13 2.13
CA VAL A 32 3.86 4.96 3.32
C VAL A 32 5.12 5.19 4.14
N ALA A 33 5.94 4.16 4.31
CA ALA A 33 7.22 4.25 5.02
C ALA A 33 8.30 3.34 4.42
N LEU A 34 9.51 3.38 4.99
CA LEU A 34 10.62 2.51 4.55
C LEU A 34 10.48 1.06 5.02
N ARG A 35 9.78 0.81 6.14
CA ARG A 35 9.66 -0.52 6.75
C ARG A 35 8.42 -1.25 6.24
N SER A 36 8.53 -2.57 6.05
CA SER A 36 7.42 -3.42 5.60
C SER A 36 6.21 -3.36 6.55
N GLN A 37 6.46 -3.43 7.86
CA GLN A 37 5.42 -3.41 8.89
C GLN A 37 4.47 -2.21 8.73
N VAL A 38 5.03 -1.00 8.58
CA VAL A 38 4.25 0.24 8.50
C VAL A 38 3.52 0.36 7.16
N ASN A 39 4.03 -0.27 6.08
CA ASN A 39 3.34 -0.35 4.80
C ASN A 39 2.20 -1.39 4.79
N ALA A 40 2.25 -2.40 5.66
CA ALA A 40 1.22 -3.43 5.73
C ALA A 40 -0.10 -2.88 6.30
N LEU A 41 -0.04 -1.95 7.24
CA LEU A 41 -1.23 -1.35 7.85
C LEU A 41 -2.18 -0.64 6.87
N PRO A 42 -1.73 0.32 6.04
CA PRO A 42 -2.58 0.95 5.04
C PRO A 42 -3.05 -0.06 3.98
N LEU A 43 -2.24 -1.07 3.67
CA LEU A 43 -2.63 -2.13 2.73
C LEU A 43 -3.77 -3.00 3.29
N TRP A 44 -3.68 -3.41 4.55
CA TRP A 44 -4.62 -4.35 5.18
C TRP A 44 -5.88 -3.68 5.74
N PHE A 45 -5.74 -2.51 6.34
CA PHE A 45 -6.81 -1.81 7.08
C PHE A 45 -7.26 -0.51 6.40
N GLY A 46 -6.59 -0.07 5.34
CA GLY A 46 -6.91 1.20 4.68
C GLY A 46 -6.64 2.43 5.56
N LYS A 47 -5.79 2.31 6.59
CA LYS A 47 -5.48 3.39 7.55
C LYS A 47 -4.09 3.98 7.33
N GLN A 48 -4.02 5.30 7.29
CA GLN A 48 -2.76 6.03 7.23
C GLN A 48 -2.08 6.06 8.61
N VAL A 49 -0.80 5.71 8.66
CA VAL A 49 -0.01 5.65 9.91
C VAL A 49 1.21 6.58 9.94
N GLU A 50 1.48 7.26 8.81
CA GLU A 50 2.54 8.25 8.67
C GLU A 50 1.99 9.48 7.97
N ALA A 51 2.34 10.67 8.43
CA ALA A 51 1.96 11.90 7.76
C ALA A 51 2.67 12.01 6.40
N GLY A 52 2.03 12.67 5.44
CA GLY A 52 2.59 12.77 4.10
C GLY A 52 2.05 13.94 3.30
N SER A 53 2.48 14.02 2.05
CA SER A 53 1.93 14.97 1.10
C SER A 53 1.78 14.28 -0.24
N MET A 54 0.60 14.38 -0.83
CA MET A 54 0.36 13.90 -2.18
C MET A 54 1.04 14.79 -3.21
N GLN A 55 1.19 14.26 -4.42
CA GLN A 55 1.48 15.07 -5.59
C GLN A 55 0.37 16.13 -5.76
N GLY A 56 0.77 17.41 -5.77
CA GLY A 56 -0.17 18.54 -5.74
C GLY A 56 -0.31 19.23 -4.37
N GLY A 57 0.41 18.77 -3.34
CA GLY A 57 0.57 19.49 -2.07
C GLY A 57 -0.53 19.25 -1.04
N ARG A 58 -1.51 18.40 -1.33
CA ARG A 58 -2.51 17.98 -0.34
C ARG A 58 -1.81 17.19 0.77
N LYS A 59 -1.95 17.66 2.01
CA LYS A 59 -1.45 16.93 3.18
C LYS A 59 -2.25 15.66 3.40
N ILE A 60 -1.56 14.63 3.86
CA ILE A 60 -2.13 13.36 4.30
C ILE A 60 -1.94 13.32 5.80
N GLU A 61 -3.05 13.27 6.53
CA GLU A 61 -3.07 13.17 7.98
C GLU A 61 -2.98 11.70 8.41
N VAL A 62 -2.55 11.49 9.65
CA VAL A 62 -2.46 10.16 10.27
C VAL A 62 -3.84 9.76 10.80
N ASP A 63 -4.33 8.60 10.39
CA ASP A 63 -5.55 8.00 10.93
C ASP A 63 -5.27 7.26 12.25
N TRP A 64 -4.14 6.53 12.30
CA TRP A 64 -3.71 5.75 13.46
C TRP A 64 -2.29 6.07 13.88
N SER A 65 -2.14 6.41 15.15
CA SER A 65 -0.87 6.54 15.84
C SER A 65 -0.18 5.19 16.04
N GLN A 66 1.14 5.25 16.31
CA GLN A 66 1.91 4.07 16.68
C GLN A 66 1.37 3.36 17.91
N GLU A 67 0.82 4.10 18.87
CA GLU A 67 0.20 3.51 20.05
C GLU A 67 -1.01 2.65 19.67
N GLU A 68 -1.90 3.19 18.81
CA GLU A 68 -3.10 2.49 18.36
C GLU A 68 -2.79 1.17 17.65
N TYR A 69 -1.90 1.19 16.64
CA TYR A 69 -1.65 -0.03 15.86
C TYR A 69 -0.69 -1.02 16.50
N CYS A 70 0.16 -0.57 17.44
CA CYS A 70 1.23 -1.41 18.00
C CYS A 70 0.90 -1.97 19.38
N LYS A 71 0.07 -1.26 20.18
CA LYS A 71 -0.23 -1.65 21.56
C LYS A 71 -1.63 -2.22 21.76
N HIS A 72 -2.45 -2.24 20.71
CA HIS A 72 -3.80 -2.80 20.78
C HIS A 72 -3.97 -3.92 19.76
N TYR A 73 -4.79 -4.91 20.12
CA TYR A 73 -5.30 -5.90 19.19
C TYR A 73 -6.16 -5.21 18.12
N LEU A 74 -6.03 -5.65 16.88
CA LEU A 74 -6.74 -5.08 15.73
C LEU A 74 -7.81 -6.03 15.18
N ASP A 75 -8.08 -7.14 15.87
CA ASP A 75 -9.05 -8.17 15.47
C ASP A 75 -10.48 -7.64 15.35
N ASP A 76 -10.80 -6.56 16.08
CA ASP A 76 -12.09 -5.88 16.03
C ASP A 76 -12.17 -4.80 14.94
N LYS A 77 -11.09 -4.56 14.19
CA LYS A 77 -11.04 -3.53 13.15
C LYS A 77 -11.38 -4.13 11.78
N PRO A 78 -12.13 -3.38 10.94
CA PRO A 78 -12.33 -3.75 9.54
C PRO A 78 -10.99 -3.92 8.84
N ASN A 79 -10.82 -5.02 8.14
CA ASN A 79 -9.63 -5.31 7.35
C ASN A 79 -10.04 -6.05 6.08
N MET A 80 -9.27 -5.84 5.00
CA MET A 80 -9.68 -6.35 3.70
C MET A 80 -9.81 -7.87 3.65
N PHE A 81 -9.05 -8.61 4.47
CA PHE A 81 -9.13 -10.07 4.45
C PHE A 81 -10.47 -10.56 4.98
N ASN A 82 -10.95 -9.99 6.09
CA ASN A 82 -12.29 -10.27 6.59
C ASN A 82 -13.36 -9.86 5.57
N ASP A 83 -13.24 -8.67 4.98
CA ASP A 83 -14.18 -8.18 3.96
C ASP A 83 -14.26 -9.13 2.75
N PHE A 84 -13.12 -9.64 2.27
CA PHE A 84 -13.07 -10.62 1.19
C PHE A 84 -13.63 -11.98 1.61
N MET A 85 -13.30 -12.48 2.81
CA MET A 85 -13.84 -13.76 3.30
C MET A 85 -15.36 -13.71 3.47
N GLU A 86 -15.89 -12.62 4.03
CA GLU A 86 -17.34 -12.39 4.18
C GLU A 86 -18.04 -12.29 2.82
N ALA A 87 -17.35 -11.77 1.80
CA ALA A 87 -17.84 -11.77 0.43
C ALA A 87 -17.70 -13.13 -0.30
N GLY A 88 -17.16 -14.16 0.36
CA GLY A 88 -17.07 -15.52 -0.16
C GLY A 88 -15.78 -15.84 -0.93
N TYR A 89 -14.73 -15.03 -0.79
CA TYR A 89 -13.41 -15.32 -1.36
C TYR A 89 -12.62 -16.26 -0.44
N THR A 90 -11.92 -17.26 -1.02
CA THR A 90 -11.15 -18.29 -0.31
C THR A 90 -9.73 -18.41 -0.84
#